data_AF-A0A379C339-F1
#
_entry.id   AF-A0A379C339-F1
#
_cell.length_a   1.000
_cell.length_b   1.000
_cell.length_c   1.000
_cell.angle_alpha   90.00
_cell.angle_beta   90.00
_cell.angle_gamma   90.00
#
_symmetry.space_group_name_H-M   'P 1'
#
loop_
_entity.id
_entity.type
_entity.pdbx_description
1 polymer ?
#
loop_
_entity_poly.entity_id
_entity_poly.type
_entity_poly.pdbx_seq_one_letter_code
_entity_poly.pdbx_strand_id
1 'polypeptide(L)'
;MKVLGITTTQEVYIGSKEKNFRNNEFLVVQDPVQGSLIGEIVEAKTYNRFIPLDMGGDFVDAGVLSSLKSMGYDINNETVYVGKLRFFEEVLYAPITGSDVRIPTFEEIKNILLNIHTKDAMVLGVIKNTDDLTKDMDEEYRDLLFTYDKDEFVKQKDIPYLFNYRAMHQYPHIGIFGGSGSGKSFGLRVILEEIMEKKIPTIVLDPHFEMDFSTNSEISTKDFNDKFKCLQIGLDVGIKFQDLNKGDLKNLLNSVSPLTDSMNNVIDVILNKGASYYSFKDKLEMLIEAEELGGLNKINGKIGAATDLTEIQRLEMLRDNYEKYGNLTNPASTRGVLWRLNSLYGQGIFSYNIDIIFELIKNGKLVVLQGSTKIINVFSTYLLAKLYYMRKEYRDEIYRENTDAKFFPPFVIVTDEAHNFAPKGYESASKSILREISQEGRKYGVFLILATQRPTLLDETITAQLNTKMIFRTVRASDIDTIKEETDLRIEESKRLPYLQTGDVFISSSERGRSSFVRVRAAYTKSPHTLNPFDELSQNKVDNLNEFYKVIEDKLPFSTVSILNILEEVNKESDTTYSYDDFLNNLKDLCQNNIITKTDNFMSERYEKIEEE
;
A
#
# COMPACT_ATOMS: atom_id res chain seq x y z
N MET A 1 -10.92 -5.25 41.90
CA MET A 1 -9.69 -6.01 41.52
C MET A 1 -8.58 -5.57 42.48
N LYS A 2 -7.50 -6.35 42.67
CA LYS A 2 -6.43 -5.98 43.62
C LYS A 2 -5.03 -6.19 43.07
N VAL A 3 -4.06 -5.38 43.50
CA VAL A 3 -2.63 -5.58 43.20
C VAL A 3 -2.10 -6.80 43.97
N LEU A 4 -1.32 -7.65 43.29
CA LEU A 4 -0.80 -8.90 43.81
C LEU A 4 0.72 -9.00 43.69
N GLY A 5 1.33 -9.75 44.61
CA GLY A 5 2.72 -10.18 44.51
C GLY A 5 3.73 -9.04 44.61
N ILE A 6 4.86 -9.23 43.92
CA ILE A 6 5.96 -8.27 43.83
C ILE A 6 5.56 -7.18 42.84
N THR A 7 5.68 -5.93 43.28
CA THR A 7 5.38 -4.74 42.48
C THR A 7 6.66 -4.02 42.07
N THR A 8 6.61 -3.29 40.97
CA THR A 8 7.72 -2.47 40.46
C THR A 8 7.23 -1.06 40.12
N THR A 9 8.15 -0.15 39.77
CA THR A 9 7.81 1.22 39.33
C THR A 9 7.23 1.28 37.92
N GLN A 10 7.24 0.18 37.16
CA GLN A 10 6.76 0.16 35.77
C GLN A 10 5.54 -0.75 35.57
N GLU A 11 5.45 -1.81 36.35
CA GLU A 11 4.41 -2.83 36.20
C GLU A 11 4.06 -3.51 37.52
N VAL A 12 2.81 -3.98 37.59
CA VAL A 12 2.27 -4.75 38.71
C VAL A 12 1.45 -5.93 38.21
N TYR A 13 1.36 -6.97 39.02
CA TYR A 13 0.35 -8.00 38.82
C TYR A 13 -0.94 -7.60 39.53
N ILE A 14 -2.07 -7.93 38.92
CA ILE A 14 -3.39 -7.70 39.48
C ILE A 14 -4.20 -8.99 39.43
N GLY A 15 -5.11 -9.13 40.38
CA GLY A 15 -5.95 -10.31 40.53
C GLY A 15 -7.42 -9.98 40.68
N SER A 16 -8.25 -10.91 40.23
CA SER A 16 -9.70 -10.83 40.30
C SER A 16 -10.30 -12.23 40.38
N LYS A 17 -11.36 -12.38 41.18
CA LYS A 17 -12.18 -13.61 41.21
C LYS A 17 -13.44 -13.50 40.37
N GLU A 18 -13.84 -12.28 40.02
CA GLU A 18 -15.15 -11.98 39.44
C GLU A 18 -15.05 -11.54 37.98
N LYS A 19 -14.07 -10.68 37.68
CA LYS A 19 -13.85 -10.10 36.35
C LYS A 19 -12.58 -10.66 35.71
N ASN A 20 -12.70 -11.15 34.48
CA ASN A 20 -11.56 -11.49 33.62
C ASN A 20 -10.94 -10.24 32.98
N PHE A 21 -9.66 -10.31 32.60
CA PHE A 21 -8.91 -9.22 32.01
C PHE A 21 -8.75 -9.39 30.50
N ARG A 22 -8.80 -8.28 29.75
CA ARG A 22 -8.49 -8.24 28.33
C ARG A 22 -7.12 -7.59 28.12
N ASN A 23 -6.30 -8.11 27.20
CA ASN A 23 -5.06 -7.42 26.81
C ASN A 23 -5.41 -6.04 26.21
N ASN A 24 -4.58 -5.03 26.45
CA ASN A 24 -4.82 -3.61 26.13
C ASN A 24 -6.02 -2.97 26.85
N GLU A 25 -6.56 -3.60 27.89
CA GLU A 25 -7.56 -2.96 28.75
C GLU A 25 -6.90 -1.95 29.71
N PHE A 26 -7.54 -0.81 29.91
CA PHE A 26 -7.07 0.24 30.80
C PHE A 26 -7.65 0.08 32.20
N LEU A 27 -6.80 0.16 33.22
CA LEU A 27 -7.19 0.09 34.63
C LEU A 27 -6.46 1.15 35.47
N VAL A 28 -7.07 1.50 36.60
CA VAL A 28 -6.52 2.43 37.59
C VAL A 28 -6.20 1.67 38.86
N VAL A 29 -4.94 1.74 39.29
CA VAL A 29 -4.52 1.33 40.64
C VAL A 29 -4.69 2.52 41.58
N GLN A 30 -5.47 2.34 42.63
CA GLN A 30 -5.65 3.32 43.70
C GLN A 30 -4.60 3.04 44.77
N ASP A 31 -3.41 3.61 44.58
CA ASP A 31 -2.31 3.45 45.52
C ASP A 31 -2.47 4.43 46.70
N PRO A 32 -2.41 3.95 47.95
CA PRO A 32 -2.58 4.80 49.14
C PRO A 32 -1.50 5.89 49.32
N VAL A 33 -0.33 5.75 48.69
CA VAL A 33 0.82 6.65 48.88
C VAL A 33 0.85 7.74 47.82
N GLN A 34 0.64 7.38 46.56
CA GLN A 34 0.82 8.30 45.42
C GLN A 34 -0.46 8.51 44.58
N GLY A 35 -1.59 7.93 45.00
CA GLY A 35 -2.90 8.19 44.40
C GLY A 35 -3.23 7.28 43.22
N SER A 36 -3.94 7.82 42.23
CA SER A 36 -4.45 7.05 41.09
C SER A 36 -3.40 6.88 40.01
N LEU A 37 -3.07 5.63 39.69
CA LEU A 37 -2.06 5.25 38.70
C LEU A 37 -2.73 4.51 37.55
N ILE A 38 -2.65 5.07 36.35
CA ILE A 38 -3.27 4.48 35.15
C ILE A 38 -2.28 3.53 34.50
N GLY A 39 -2.78 2.35 34.13
CA GLY A 39 -2.00 1.36 33.38
C GLY A 39 -2.85 0.60 32.38
N GLU A 40 -2.14 -0.17 31.57
CA GLU A 40 -2.69 -1.00 30.49
C GLU A 40 -2.30 -2.46 30.71
N ILE A 41 -3.23 -3.38 30.48
CA ILE A 41 -2.98 -4.82 30.62
C ILE A 41 -2.15 -5.31 29.44
N VAL A 42 -0.93 -5.77 29.72
CA VAL A 42 -0.02 -6.33 28.70
C VAL A 42 -0.13 -7.85 28.58
N GLU A 43 -0.59 -8.51 29.64
CA GLU A 43 -0.78 -9.96 29.68
C GLU A 43 -1.95 -10.31 30.60
N ALA A 44 -2.85 -11.17 30.12
CA ALA A 44 -3.96 -11.72 30.90
C ALA A 44 -3.86 -13.24 30.94
N LYS A 45 -4.00 -13.81 32.15
CA LYS A 45 -3.94 -15.24 32.42
C LYS A 45 -5.11 -15.66 33.29
N THR A 46 -5.53 -16.89 33.11
CA THR A 46 -6.56 -17.53 33.94
C THR A 46 -5.94 -18.73 34.61
N TYR A 47 -6.08 -18.82 35.93
CA TYR A 47 -5.58 -19.90 36.74
C TYR A 47 -6.72 -20.56 37.50
N ASN A 48 -6.63 -21.87 37.71
CA ASN A 48 -7.55 -22.60 38.56
C ASN A 48 -6.80 -23.07 39.81
N ARG A 49 -7.27 -22.64 40.99
CA ARG A 49 -6.58 -22.86 42.27
C ARG A 49 -6.30 -24.32 42.60
N PHE A 50 -7.07 -25.24 42.05
CA PHE A 50 -6.94 -26.68 42.32
C PHE A 50 -6.19 -27.46 41.26
N ILE A 51 -5.81 -26.82 40.15
CA ILE A 51 -4.97 -27.43 39.13
C ILE A 51 -3.52 -27.10 39.49
N PRO A 52 -2.71 -28.07 39.96
CA PRO A 52 -1.31 -27.80 40.26
C PRO A 52 -0.59 -27.40 38.98
N LEU A 53 0.07 -26.24 39.00
CA LEU A 53 0.99 -25.82 37.95
C LEU A 53 2.36 -26.41 38.27
N ASP A 54 2.77 -27.46 37.58
CA ASP A 54 4.20 -27.78 37.56
C ASP A 54 4.93 -26.65 36.83
N MET A 55 6.04 -26.20 37.43
CA MET A 55 6.99 -25.26 36.80
C MET A 55 7.64 -25.96 35.60
N GLY A 56 6.92 -26.07 34.48
CA GLY A 56 7.36 -26.82 33.30
C GLY A 56 6.27 -27.16 32.28
N GLY A 57 4.98 -27.12 32.64
CA GLY A 57 3.88 -27.15 31.66
C GLY A 57 3.47 -28.51 31.09
N ASP A 58 3.46 -29.58 31.88
CA ASP A 58 2.79 -30.83 31.49
C ASP A 58 1.40 -30.98 32.13
N PHE A 59 0.48 -31.56 31.34
CA PHE A 59 -0.95 -31.70 31.60
C PHE A 59 -1.26 -32.37 32.95
N VAL A 60 -2.27 -31.83 33.65
CA VAL A 60 -2.87 -32.51 34.81
C VAL A 60 -3.69 -33.70 34.33
N ASP A 61 -3.31 -34.89 34.79
CA ASP A 61 -3.88 -36.18 34.38
C ASP A 61 -5.39 -36.26 34.65
N ALA A 62 -6.16 -36.93 33.79
CA ALA A 62 -7.61 -37.01 33.88
C ALA A 62 -8.10 -37.66 35.20
N GLY A 63 -7.26 -38.51 35.80
CA GLY A 63 -7.49 -39.10 37.12
C GLY A 63 -7.40 -38.11 38.29
N VAL A 64 -6.60 -37.05 38.17
CA VAL A 64 -6.49 -35.99 39.19
C VAL A 64 -7.73 -35.11 39.17
N LEU A 65 -8.20 -34.74 37.97
CA LEU A 65 -9.40 -33.93 37.78
C LEU A 65 -10.67 -34.66 38.26
N SER A 66 -10.78 -35.97 38.02
CA SER A 66 -11.90 -36.78 38.50
C SER A 66 -11.86 -36.95 40.03
N SER A 67 -10.67 -37.11 40.61
CA SER A 67 -10.47 -37.16 42.07
C SER A 67 -10.91 -35.85 42.73
N LEU A 68 -10.49 -34.69 42.20
CA LEU A 68 -10.90 -33.38 42.69
C LEU A 68 -12.42 -33.18 42.62
N LYS A 69 -13.06 -33.54 41.49
CA LYS A 69 -14.53 -33.51 41.38
C LYS A 69 -15.22 -34.43 42.38
N SER A 70 -14.69 -35.64 42.60
CA SER A 70 -15.27 -36.60 43.55
C SER A 70 -15.16 -36.15 45.01
N MET A 71 -14.16 -35.31 45.33
CA MET A 71 -14.00 -34.67 46.64
C MET A 71 -14.86 -33.41 46.81
N GLY A 72 -15.71 -33.08 45.84
CA GLY A 72 -16.64 -31.94 45.91
C GLY A 72 -16.06 -30.60 45.45
N TYR A 73 -14.87 -30.57 44.84
CA TYR A 73 -14.30 -29.35 44.29
C TYR A 73 -14.93 -29.01 42.93
N ASP A 74 -15.52 -27.82 42.82
CA ASP A 74 -16.00 -27.29 41.55
C ASP A 74 -14.86 -26.58 40.82
N ILE A 75 -14.25 -27.33 39.90
CA ILE A 75 -13.16 -26.88 39.05
C ILE A 75 -13.57 -25.62 38.25
N ASN A 76 -14.86 -25.36 37.99
CA ASN A 76 -15.27 -24.15 37.26
C ASN A 76 -15.40 -22.90 38.16
N ASN A 77 -15.60 -23.07 39.48
CA ASN A 77 -15.95 -21.97 40.41
C ASN A 77 -14.77 -21.34 41.16
N GLU A 78 -13.56 -21.91 41.07
CA GLU A 78 -12.35 -21.35 41.71
C GLU A 78 -11.31 -20.84 40.70
N THR A 79 -11.83 -20.20 39.65
CA THR A 79 -11.01 -19.54 38.65
C THR A 79 -10.53 -18.18 39.18
N VAL A 80 -9.22 -17.95 39.13
CA VAL A 80 -8.59 -16.67 39.44
C VAL A 80 -8.05 -16.08 38.15
N TYR A 81 -8.45 -14.85 37.85
CA TYR A 81 -7.92 -14.08 36.74
C TYR A 81 -6.73 -13.27 37.24
N VAL A 82 -5.63 -13.31 36.50
CA VAL A 82 -4.40 -12.59 36.79
C VAL A 82 -4.03 -11.75 35.57
N GLY A 83 -3.85 -10.46 35.79
CA GLY A 83 -3.39 -9.52 34.76
C GLY A 83 -2.02 -8.97 35.12
N LYS A 84 -1.19 -8.70 34.11
CA LYS A 84 0.02 -7.89 34.24
C LYS A 84 -0.31 -6.49 33.71
N LEU A 85 -0.30 -5.50 34.60
CA LEU A 85 -0.64 -4.11 34.31
C LEU A 85 0.65 -3.28 34.21
N ARG A 86 0.84 -2.58 33.10
CA ARG A 86 1.96 -1.66 32.86
C ARG A 86 1.48 -0.22 33.00
N PHE A 87 2.11 0.59 33.83
CA PHE A 87 1.75 2.01 34.01
C PHE A 87 2.12 2.85 32.79
N PHE A 88 1.41 3.97 32.54
CA PHE A 88 1.68 4.93 31.44
C PHE A 88 2.97 5.74 31.62
N GLU A 89 3.30 6.04 32.86
CA GLU A 89 4.52 6.74 33.25
C GLU A 89 5.23 5.90 34.31
N GLU A 90 6.54 6.10 34.45
CA GLU A 90 7.27 5.49 35.56
C GLU A 90 6.78 6.11 36.88
N VAL A 91 6.28 5.27 37.78
CA VAL A 91 5.73 5.74 39.05
C VAL A 91 6.85 5.96 40.07
N LEU A 92 6.65 6.91 40.98
CA LEU A 92 7.69 7.33 41.94
C LEU A 92 8.12 6.19 42.88
N TYR A 93 7.15 5.36 43.29
CA TYR A 93 7.36 4.23 44.17
C TYR A 93 6.64 2.99 43.64
N ALA A 94 7.17 1.80 43.93
CA ALA A 94 6.46 0.56 43.64
C ALA A 94 5.11 0.54 44.39
N PRO A 95 3.97 0.31 43.71
CA PRO A 95 2.67 0.36 44.35
C PRO A 95 2.51 -0.67 45.47
N ILE A 96 1.70 -0.37 46.48
CA ILE A 96 1.48 -1.26 47.61
C ILE A 96 0.67 -2.49 47.18
N THR A 97 1.14 -3.69 47.51
CA THR A 97 0.40 -4.93 47.32
C THR A 97 -0.94 -4.89 48.07
N GLY A 98 -2.03 -5.29 47.42
CA GLY A 98 -3.39 -5.24 47.96
C GLY A 98 -4.16 -3.95 47.65
N SER A 99 -3.50 -2.95 47.04
CA SER A 99 -4.15 -1.73 46.52
C SER A 99 -5.31 -2.08 45.59
N ASP A 100 -6.37 -1.28 45.67
CA ASP A 100 -7.58 -1.51 44.89
C ASP A 100 -7.38 -1.10 43.43
N VAL A 101 -8.00 -1.86 42.53
CA VAL A 101 -7.92 -1.65 41.09
C VAL A 101 -9.34 -1.60 40.52
N ARG A 102 -9.59 -0.58 39.69
CA ARG A 102 -10.88 -0.31 39.05
C ARG A 102 -10.71 0.10 37.58
N ILE A 103 -11.84 0.17 36.87
CA ILE A 103 -11.90 0.74 35.51
C ILE A 103 -11.80 2.28 35.62
N PRO A 104 -11.03 2.96 34.75
CA PRO A 104 -11.00 4.41 34.69
C PRO A 104 -12.33 5.00 34.22
N THR A 105 -12.60 6.23 34.61
CA THR A 105 -13.61 7.07 33.96
C THR A 105 -13.04 7.64 32.66
N PHE A 106 -13.92 8.06 31.74
CA PHE A 106 -13.49 8.67 30.47
C PHE A 106 -12.58 9.89 30.69
N GLU A 107 -12.92 10.78 31.63
CA GLU A 107 -12.14 11.99 31.92
C GLU A 107 -10.70 11.68 32.40
N GLU A 108 -10.47 10.57 33.10
CA GLU A 108 -9.12 10.18 33.56
C GLU A 108 -8.19 9.77 32.41
N ILE A 109 -8.74 9.21 31.33
CA ILE A 109 -7.99 8.71 30.16
C ILE A 109 -8.04 9.67 28.97
N LYS A 110 -8.98 10.62 28.97
CA LYS A 110 -9.21 11.57 27.87
C LYS A 110 -7.93 12.27 27.44
N ASN A 111 -7.20 12.85 28.38
CA ASN A 111 -5.96 13.57 28.06
C ASN A 111 -4.81 12.64 27.61
N ILE A 112 -4.89 11.34 27.93
CA ILE A 112 -3.88 10.34 27.54
C ILE A 112 -4.15 9.85 26.10
N LEU A 113 -5.41 9.58 25.77
CA LEU A 113 -5.81 8.95 24.50
C LEU A 113 -6.26 9.96 23.43
N LEU A 114 -6.80 11.10 23.84
CA LEU A 114 -7.44 12.13 23.02
C LEU A 114 -6.81 13.51 23.31
N ASN A 115 -5.54 13.68 22.93
CA ASN A 115 -4.80 14.92 23.09
C ASN A 115 -5.08 15.98 22.00
N ILE A 116 -6.05 15.73 21.11
CA ILE A 116 -6.37 16.58 19.96
C ILE A 116 -7.87 16.56 19.65
N HIS A 117 -8.41 17.68 19.18
CA HIS A 117 -9.79 17.77 18.69
C HIS A 117 -9.97 17.02 17.37
N THR A 118 -11.17 16.48 17.17
CA THR A 118 -11.50 15.68 15.98
C THR A 118 -11.28 16.43 14.66
N LYS A 119 -11.57 17.73 14.64
CA LYS A 119 -11.42 18.60 13.47
C LYS A 119 -9.97 18.75 13.00
N ASP A 120 -9.02 18.72 13.94
CA ASP A 120 -7.58 18.88 13.66
C ASP A 120 -6.84 17.55 13.59
N ALA A 121 -7.54 16.42 13.73
CA ALA A 121 -6.98 15.08 13.65
C ALA A 121 -7.42 14.33 12.38
N MET A 122 -6.70 13.26 12.09
CA MET A 122 -7.14 12.20 11.18
C MET A 122 -7.75 11.06 11.99
N VAL A 123 -8.97 10.64 11.63
CA VAL A 123 -9.67 9.56 12.35
C VAL A 123 -9.32 8.23 11.70
N LEU A 124 -8.38 7.49 12.30
CA LEU A 124 -7.85 6.27 11.68
C LEU A 124 -8.59 4.99 12.08
N GLY A 125 -9.35 5.01 13.19
CA GLY A 125 -9.95 3.80 13.73
C GLY A 125 -10.38 3.96 15.19
N VAL A 126 -10.40 2.86 15.91
CA VAL A 126 -10.73 2.81 17.35
C VAL A 126 -9.66 2.11 18.16
N ILE A 127 -9.43 2.58 19.38
CA ILE A 127 -8.51 1.94 20.33
C ILE A 127 -9.24 0.73 20.91
N LYS A 128 -8.78 -0.47 20.56
CA LYS A 128 -9.46 -1.72 20.93
C LYS A 128 -9.50 -1.89 22.45
N ASN A 129 -10.57 -2.51 22.94
CA ASN A 129 -10.78 -2.84 24.36
C ASN A 129 -10.96 -1.59 25.24
N THR A 130 -11.59 -0.56 24.68
CA THR A 130 -11.98 0.68 25.39
C THR A 130 -13.49 0.88 25.43
N ASP A 131 -14.27 -0.10 25.00
CA ASP A 131 -15.75 -0.13 25.02
C ASP A 131 -16.36 0.14 26.41
N ASP A 132 -15.71 -0.31 27.49
CA ASP A 132 -16.16 -0.01 28.85
C ASP A 132 -16.07 1.48 29.21
N LEU A 133 -15.27 2.25 28.46
CA LEU A 133 -14.91 3.64 28.73
C LEU A 133 -15.77 4.64 27.95
N THR A 134 -16.62 4.17 27.03
CA THR A 134 -17.39 5.04 26.13
C THR A 134 -18.73 5.50 26.70
N LYS A 135 -19.18 4.96 27.83
CA LYS A 135 -20.48 5.29 28.45
C LYS A 135 -20.65 6.80 28.70
N ASP A 136 -19.61 7.43 29.23
CA ASP A 136 -19.59 8.86 29.58
C ASP A 136 -18.68 9.67 28.63
N MET A 137 -18.38 9.13 27.44
CA MET A 137 -17.56 9.81 26.43
C MET A 137 -18.26 11.05 25.88
N ASP A 138 -17.54 12.14 25.64
CA ASP A 138 -18.14 13.35 25.06
C ASP A 138 -18.77 13.08 23.68
N GLU A 139 -19.84 13.81 23.36
CA GLU A 139 -20.55 13.68 22.08
C GLU A 139 -19.64 13.93 20.87
N GLU A 140 -18.63 14.79 20.98
CA GLU A 140 -17.67 15.07 19.88
C GLU A 140 -16.94 13.78 19.42
N TYR A 141 -16.76 12.80 20.30
CA TYR A 141 -16.01 11.58 20.01
C TYR A 141 -16.88 10.36 19.70
N ARG A 142 -18.22 10.53 19.65
CA ARG A 142 -19.18 9.44 19.37
C ARG A 142 -19.55 9.38 17.89
N ASP A 143 -19.93 8.19 17.43
CA ASP A 143 -20.51 7.93 16.11
C ASP A 143 -19.70 8.50 14.92
N LEU A 144 -18.37 8.54 15.03
CA LEU A 144 -17.50 9.14 14.01
C LEU A 144 -17.25 8.22 12.80
N LEU A 145 -17.35 6.91 13.01
CA LEU A 145 -16.88 5.91 12.06
C LEU A 145 -17.60 4.58 12.19
N PHE A 146 -17.42 3.73 11.17
CA PHE A 146 -17.71 2.31 11.22
C PHE A 146 -16.41 1.52 11.24
N THR A 147 -16.43 0.35 11.87
CA THR A 147 -15.38 -0.68 11.74
C THR A 147 -15.96 -1.88 11.00
N TYR A 148 -15.12 -2.72 10.41
CA TYR A 148 -15.56 -3.98 9.80
C TYR A 148 -15.16 -5.12 10.73
N ASP A 149 -16.14 -5.93 11.15
CA ASP A 149 -15.91 -7.09 12.01
C ASP A 149 -16.87 -8.22 11.65
N LYS A 150 -16.36 -9.44 11.53
CA LYS A 150 -17.17 -10.65 11.21
C LYS A 150 -18.14 -10.47 10.03
N ASP A 151 -17.65 -9.88 8.96
CA ASP A 151 -18.39 -9.62 7.72
C ASP A 151 -19.54 -8.61 7.82
N GLU A 152 -19.56 -7.81 8.87
CA GLU A 152 -20.52 -6.73 9.05
C GLU A 152 -19.85 -5.40 9.39
N PHE A 153 -20.51 -4.31 9.00
CA PHE A 153 -20.12 -2.97 9.42
C PHE A 153 -20.72 -2.65 10.79
N VAL A 154 -19.85 -2.43 11.76
CA VAL A 154 -20.22 -2.17 13.15
C VAL A 154 -19.95 -0.70 13.46
N LYS A 155 -20.97 -0.01 14.00
CA LYS A 155 -20.81 1.37 14.52
C LYS A 155 -19.76 1.41 15.63
N GLN A 156 -19.08 2.54 15.75
CA GLN A 156 -18.09 2.79 16.79
C GLN A 156 -18.60 2.41 18.20
N LYS A 157 -17.89 1.52 18.89
CA LYS A 157 -18.14 1.12 20.29
C LYS A 157 -17.03 1.54 21.25
N ASP A 158 -15.83 1.72 20.71
CA ASP A 158 -14.59 2.03 21.42
C ASP A 158 -14.20 3.51 21.21
N ILE A 159 -13.23 4.00 21.98
CA ILE A 159 -12.67 5.35 21.86
C ILE A 159 -11.99 5.51 20.48
N PRO A 160 -12.21 6.62 19.75
CA PRO A 160 -11.60 6.81 18.44
C PRO A 160 -10.09 7.05 18.56
N TYR A 161 -9.31 6.48 17.63
CA TYR A 161 -7.90 6.81 17.50
C TYR A 161 -7.74 8.05 16.61
N LEU A 162 -7.37 9.17 17.24
CA LEU A 162 -7.13 10.45 16.59
C LEU A 162 -5.64 10.67 16.32
N PHE A 163 -5.25 10.65 15.04
CA PHE A 163 -3.86 10.88 14.63
C PHE A 163 -3.58 12.37 14.39
N ASN A 164 -2.58 12.92 15.08
CA ASN A 164 -2.15 14.30 14.93
C ASN A 164 -1.16 14.45 13.76
N TYR A 165 -1.69 14.64 12.56
CA TYR A 165 -0.86 14.80 11.35
C TYR A 165 0.05 16.04 11.38
N ARG A 166 -0.29 17.07 12.19
CA ARG A 166 0.56 18.26 12.34
C ARG A 166 1.84 17.97 13.11
N ALA A 167 1.82 16.95 13.99
CA ALA A 167 3.00 16.50 14.71
C ALA A 167 4.10 15.95 13.78
N MET A 168 3.80 15.64 12.51
CA MET A 168 4.82 15.25 11.53
C MET A 168 5.91 16.33 11.31
N HIS A 169 5.63 17.60 11.65
CA HIS A 169 6.66 18.63 11.68
C HIS A 169 7.74 18.37 12.75
N GLN A 170 7.44 17.61 13.79
CA GLN A 170 8.37 17.20 14.84
C GLN A 170 8.80 15.74 14.72
N TYR A 171 7.85 14.86 14.42
CA TYR A 171 8.00 13.41 14.35
C TYR A 171 7.63 12.92 12.95
N PRO A 172 8.51 13.13 11.95
CA PRO A 172 8.18 12.91 10.55
C PRO A 172 8.09 11.43 10.19
N HIS A 173 7.40 11.25 9.06
CA HIS A 173 7.24 10.04 8.29
C HIS A 173 6.50 8.90 8.98
N ILE A 174 5.77 8.14 8.16
CA ILE A 174 4.94 7.02 8.56
C ILE A 174 5.42 5.76 7.85
N GLY A 175 5.70 4.71 8.60
CA GLY A 175 5.90 3.36 8.09
C GLY A 175 4.65 2.52 8.27
N ILE A 176 4.26 1.75 7.25
CA ILE A 176 3.14 0.81 7.32
C ILE A 176 3.66 -0.58 6.98
N PHE A 177 3.66 -1.48 7.96
CA PHE A 177 4.26 -2.79 7.85
C PHE A 177 3.23 -3.89 8.10
N GLY A 178 3.25 -4.94 7.30
CA GLY A 178 2.34 -6.08 7.48
C GLY A 178 2.37 -7.06 6.31
N GLY A 179 2.18 -8.34 6.58
CA GLY A 179 2.13 -9.37 5.55
C GLY A 179 0.93 -9.23 4.62
N SER A 180 0.89 -10.03 3.56
CA SER A 180 -0.25 -10.09 2.64
C SER A 180 -1.57 -10.40 3.38
N GLY A 181 -2.66 -9.76 2.97
CA GLY A 181 -3.99 -9.92 3.56
C GLY A 181 -4.12 -9.44 5.03
N SER A 182 -3.13 -8.74 5.57
CA SER A 182 -3.16 -8.22 6.95
C SER A 182 -3.99 -6.95 7.12
N GLY A 183 -4.31 -6.27 6.02
CA GLY A 183 -5.00 -4.96 6.03
C GLY A 183 -4.08 -3.77 5.77
N LYS A 184 -2.81 -3.97 5.40
CA LYS A 184 -1.85 -2.91 5.03
C LYS A 184 -2.41 -1.91 4.01
N SER A 185 -2.77 -2.37 2.81
CA SER A 185 -3.28 -1.49 1.72
C SER A 185 -4.58 -0.81 2.12
N PHE A 186 -5.42 -1.50 2.91
CA PHE A 186 -6.66 -0.96 3.45
C PHE A 186 -6.39 0.19 4.46
N GLY A 187 -5.46 -0.01 5.38
CA GLY A 187 -5.02 1.04 6.31
C GLY A 187 -4.40 2.23 5.59
N LEU A 188 -3.60 1.97 4.55
CA LEU A 188 -3.06 3.03 3.70
C LEU A 188 -4.18 3.83 3.01
N ARG A 189 -5.19 3.16 2.45
CA ARG A 189 -6.38 3.78 1.86
C ARG A 189 -7.10 4.69 2.86
N VAL A 190 -7.31 4.23 4.11
CA VAL A 190 -7.91 5.05 5.18
C VAL A 190 -7.12 6.32 5.45
N ILE A 191 -5.79 6.24 5.52
CA ILE A 191 -4.93 7.42 5.70
C ILE A 191 -5.07 8.38 4.51
N LEU A 192 -5.09 7.86 3.28
CA LEU A 192 -5.23 8.67 2.06
C LEU A 192 -6.59 9.38 1.99
N GLU A 193 -7.67 8.73 2.42
CA GLU A 193 -8.99 9.37 2.59
C GLU A 193 -8.92 10.55 3.56
N GLU A 194 -8.30 10.38 4.73
CA GLU A 194 -8.14 11.46 5.70
C GLU A 194 -7.25 12.60 5.17
N ILE A 195 -6.17 12.28 4.46
CA ILE A 195 -5.29 13.25 3.78
C ILE A 195 -6.07 14.08 2.76
N MET A 196 -6.94 13.45 1.96
CA MET A 196 -7.80 14.14 0.99
C MET A 196 -8.79 15.08 1.69
N GLU A 197 -9.40 14.66 2.80
CA GLU A 197 -10.29 15.51 3.59
C GLU A 197 -9.59 16.77 4.13
N LYS A 198 -8.31 16.64 4.50
CA LYS A 198 -7.48 17.77 4.93
C LYS A 198 -6.88 18.57 3.77
N LYS A 199 -7.15 18.20 2.51
CA LYS A 199 -6.61 18.84 1.29
C LYS A 199 -5.08 18.94 1.30
N ILE A 200 -4.41 17.90 1.82
CA ILE A 200 -2.95 17.86 1.88
C ILE A 200 -2.44 17.34 0.52
N PRO A 201 -1.63 18.12 -0.22
CA PRO A 201 -1.09 17.68 -1.49
C PRO A 201 -0.29 16.39 -1.33
N THR A 202 -0.57 15.40 -2.18
CA THR A 202 -0.01 14.06 -2.01
C THR A 202 0.31 13.43 -3.36
N ILE A 203 1.46 12.75 -3.45
CA ILE A 203 1.84 11.89 -4.58
C ILE A 203 1.80 10.44 -4.13
N VAL A 204 0.98 9.62 -4.76
CA VAL A 204 0.90 8.18 -4.51
C VAL A 204 1.54 7.43 -5.67
N LEU A 205 2.50 6.57 -5.38
CA LEU A 205 3.11 5.65 -6.34
C LEU A 205 2.38 4.30 -6.26
N ASP A 206 1.56 3.99 -7.27
CA ASP A 206 0.62 2.86 -7.25
C ASP A 206 0.88 1.86 -8.39
N PRO A 207 1.81 0.90 -8.21
CA PRO A 207 2.11 -0.10 -9.23
C PRO A 207 1.02 -1.16 -9.42
N HIS A 208 0.08 -1.29 -8.47
CA HIS A 208 -0.94 -2.35 -8.46
C HIS A 208 -2.34 -1.85 -8.79
N PHE A 209 -2.49 -0.55 -9.11
CA PHE A 209 -3.78 0.07 -9.44
C PHE A 209 -4.80 -0.08 -8.28
N GLU A 210 -4.32 -0.14 -7.03
CA GLU A 210 -5.16 -0.32 -5.85
C GLU A 210 -5.67 1.00 -5.27
N MET A 211 -5.10 2.15 -5.65
CA MET A 211 -5.35 3.45 -5.00
C MET A 211 -6.30 4.33 -5.81
N ASP A 212 -7.37 3.76 -6.34
CA ASP A 212 -8.47 4.50 -6.96
C ASP A 212 -9.61 4.76 -5.96
N PHE A 213 -10.06 6.00 -5.81
CA PHE A 213 -11.06 6.43 -4.82
C PHE A 213 -12.39 6.85 -5.46
N SER A 214 -12.63 6.50 -6.73
CA SER A 214 -13.82 6.90 -7.48
C SER A 214 -15.09 6.19 -7.02
N THR A 215 -14.94 4.98 -6.48
CA THR A 215 -16.07 4.13 -6.06
C THR A 215 -16.24 4.17 -4.55
N ASN A 216 -17.43 4.56 -4.10
CA ASN A 216 -17.77 4.61 -2.68
C ASN A 216 -18.07 3.22 -2.11
N SER A 217 -17.84 3.07 -0.81
CA SER A 217 -18.31 1.92 -0.05
C SER A 217 -19.76 2.09 0.38
N GLU A 218 -20.42 0.99 0.76
CA GLU A 218 -21.82 1.00 1.17
C GLU A 218 -22.10 1.75 2.49
N ILE A 219 -21.04 2.10 3.22
CA ILE A 219 -21.13 2.82 4.50
C ILE A 219 -21.02 4.34 4.36
N SER A 220 -20.81 4.87 3.15
CA SER A 220 -20.52 6.30 2.98
C SER A 220 -21.02 6.87 1.66
N THR A 221 -21.58 8.07 1.74
CA THR A 221 -21.94 8.89 0.57
C THR A 221 -20.88 9.94 0.25
N LYS A 222 -19.71 9.90 0.92
CA LYS A 222 -18.63 10.87 0.70
C LYS A 222 -18.07 10.74 -0.71
N ASP A 223 -17.99 11.86 -1.43
CA ASP A 223 -17.36 11.91 -2.75
C ASP A 223 -15.92 12.43 -2.63
N PHE A 224 -14.99 11.71 -3.28
CA PHE A 224 -13.58 12.06 -3.35
C PHE A 224 -13.15 12.48 -4.78
N ASN A 225 -14.02 12.38 -5.79
CA ASN A 225 -13.65 12.58 -7.20
C ASN A 225 -13.03 13.96 -7.50
N ASP A 226 -13.36 14.99 -6.71
CA ASP A 226 -12.76 16.32 -6.85
C ASP A 226 -11.42 16.47 -6.10
N LYS A 227 -11.09 15.55 -5.18
CA LYS A 227 -9.91 15.60 -4.29
C LYS A 227 -8.72 14.80 -4.79
N PHE A 228 -8.91 13.83 -5.69
CA PHE A 228 -7.81 13.07 -6.30
C PHE A 228 -7.85 13.02 -7.82
N LYS A 229 -6.76 12.57 -8.43
CA LYS A 229 -6.69 12.23 -9.85
C LYS A 229 -5.71 11.08 -10.08
N CYS A 230 -6.18 10.02 -10.75
CA CYS A 230 -5.31 8.98 -11.31
C CYS A 230 -4.69 9.47 -12.62
N LEU A 231 -3.38 9.28 -12.77
CA LEU A 231 -2.59 9.62 -13.95
C LEU A 231 -1.69 8.45 -14.31
N GLN A 232 -1.79 7.98 -15.55
CA GLN A 232 -0.96 6.90 -16.06
C GLN A 232 0.32 7.45 -16.69
N ILE A 233 1.46 6.91 -16.27
CA ILE A 233 2.77 7.32 -16.81
C ILE A 233 2.89 6.81 -18.25
N GLY A 234 3.24 7.72 -19.16
CA GLY A 234 3.35 7.47 -20.59
C GLY A 234 2.06 7.71 -21.39
N LEU A 235 0.93 7.99 -20.71
CA LEU A 235 -0.34 8.36 -21.35
C LEU A 235 -0.84 9.74 -20.90
N ASP A 236 -0.82 10.03 -19.61
CA ASP A 236 -1.26 11.33 -19.07
C ASP A 236 -0.08 12.22 -18.68
N VAL A 237 1.01 11.59 -18.21
CA VAL A 237 2.20 12.28 -17.67
C VAL A 237 3.48 11.66 -18.17
N GLY A 238 4.53 12.46 -18.21
CA GLY A 238 5.82 12.05 -18.73
C GLY A 238 6.92 13.06 -18.42
N ILE A 239 8.05 12.89 -19.08
CA ILE A 239 9.27 13.66 -18.85
C ILE A 239 9.58 14.44 -20.13
N LYS A 240 9.66 15.76 -20.01
CA LYS A 240 10.22 16.61 -21.06
C LYS A 240 11.70 16.26 -21.20
N PHE A 241 12.10 15.65 -22.31
CA PHE A 241 13.48 15.22 -22.54
C PHE A 241 14.49 16.38 -22.39
N GLN A 242 14.07 17.60 -22.74
CA GLN A 242 14.88 18.82 -22.64
C GLN A 242 15.24 19.21 -21.20
N ASP A 243 14.45 18.77 -20.22
CA ASP A 243 14.68 19.04 -18.79
C ASP A 243 15.72 18.08 -18.19
N LEU A 244 16.11 17.03 -18.91
CA LEU A 244 16.97 15.99 -18.36
C LEU A 244 18.44 16.39 -18.36
N ASN A 245 19.09 16.17 -17.22
CA ASN A 245 20.54 16.19 -17.15
C ASN A 245 21.15 14.81 -17.51
N LYS A 246 22.49 14.74 -17.60
CA LYS A 246 23.20 13.50 -17.93
C LYS A 246 22.95 12.38 -16.90
N GLY A 247 22.91 12.72 -15.62
CA GLY A 247 22.61 11.79 -14.54
C GLY A 247 21.18 11.25 -14.62
N ASP A 248 20.21 12.12 -14.88
CA ASP A 248 18.81 11.72 -15.04
C ASP A 248 18.66 10.73 -16.21
N LEU A 249 19.25 11.05 -17.37
CA LEU A 249 19.18 10.17 -18.54
C LEU A 249 19.89 8.83 -18.29
N LYS A 250 21.03 8.82 -17.59
CA LYS A 250 21.69 7.58 -17.19
C LYS A 250 20.81 6.74 -16.28
N ASN A 251 20.17 7.34 -15.28
CA ASN A 251 19.26 6.63 -14.38
C ASN A 251 18.05 6.06 -15.13
N LEU A 252 17.47 6.83 -16.05
CA LEU A 252 16.39 6.41 -16.93
C LEU A 252 16.79 5.21 -17.80
N LEU A 253 17.97 5.24 -18.43
CA LEU A 253 18.42 4.16 -19.31
C LEU A 253 18.85 2.91 -18.53
N ASN A 254 19.45 3.09 -17.35
CA ASN A 254 19.89 2.01 -16.47
C ASN A 254 18.73 1.15 -15.94
N SER A 255 17.52 1.72 -15.86
CA SER A 255 16.34 0.97 -15.42
C SER A 255 15.80 -0.02 -16.45
N VAL A 256 16.07 0.21 -17.74
CA VAL A 256 15.73 -0.73 -18.81
C VAL A 256 16.64 -1.94 -18.68
N SER A 257 17.95 -1.68 -18.56
CA SER A 257 18.97 -2.67 -18.21
C SER A 257 20.28 -1.99 -17.83
N PRO A 258 21.12 -2.64 -16.99
CA PRO A 258 22.35 -2.05 -16.47
C PRO A 258 23.22 -1.41 -17.56
N LEU A 259 23.71 -0.21 -17.31
CA LEU A 259 24.64 0.49 -18.19
C LEU A 259 26.09 0.07 -17.90
N THR A 260 26.88 -0.13 -18.95
CA THR A 260 28.34 -0.28 -18.84
C THR A 260 29.01 1.09 -18.80
N ASP A 261 30.26 1.17 -18.32
CA ASP A 261 31.03 2.43 -18.33
C ASP A 261 31.17 3.01 -19.73
N SER A 262 31.34 2.17 -20.75
CA SER A 262 31.36 2.59 -22.15
C SER A 262 30.05 3.24 -22.59
N MET A 263 28.90 2.73 -22.15
CA MET A 263 27.59 3.33 -22.43
C MET A 263 27.41 4.65 -21.67
N ASN A 264 27.86 4.72 -20.42
CA ASN A 264 27.86 5.96 -19.64
C ASN A 264 28.67 7.06 -20.35
N ASN A 265 29.84 6.72 -20.88
CA ASN A 265 30.68 7.64 -21.64
C ASN A 265 29.99 8.13 -22.93
N VAL A 266 29.29 7.26 -23.66
CA VAL A 266 28.50 7.65 -24.84
C VAL A 266 27.49 8.75 -24.48
N ILE A 267 26.77 8.58 -23.37
CA ILE A 267 25.79 9.58 -22.90
C ILE A 267 26.50 10.89 -22.52
N ASP A 268 27.63 10.80 -21.82
CA ASP A 268 28.38 11.98 -21.39
C ASP A 268 28.94 12.80 -22.56
N VAL A 269 29.34 12.14 -23.64
CA VAL A 269 29.93 12.78 -24.82
C VAL A 269 28.86 13.36 -25.75
N ILE A 270 27.75 12.64 -25.96
CA ILE A 270 26.75 12.99 -26.99
C ILE A 270 25.66 13.93 -26.46
N LEU A 271 25.25 13.77 -25.19
CA LEU A 271 24.13 14.53 -24.64
C LEU A 271 24.52 16.00 -24.41
N ASN A 272 23.89 16.88 -25.20
CA ASN A 272 24.00 18.33 -25.04
C ASN A 272 22.90 18.84 -24.09
N LYS A 273 23.19 19.94 -23.38
CA LYS A 273 22.20 20.63 -22.55
C LYS A 273 21.02 21.10 -23.41
N GLY A 274 19.80 20.80 -22.98
CA GLY A 274 18.56 21.18 -23.69
C GLY A 274 18.31 20.40 -24.99
N ALA A 275 18.99 19.26 -25.20
CA ALA A 275 18.71 18.40 -26.34
C ALA A 275 17.23 17.94 -26.33
N SER A 276 16.62 17.82 -27.50
CA SER A 276 15.35 17.10 -27.66
C SER A 276 15.60 15.61 -27.84
N TYR A 277 14.58 14.79 -27.59
CA TYR A 277 14.62 13.34 -27.85
C TYR A 277 15.12 13.04 -29.27
N TYR A 278 14.51 13.67 -30.28
CA TYR A 278 14.89 13.47 -31.69
C TYR A 278 16.33 13.91 -31.94
N SER A 279 16.76 15.08 -31.46
CA SER A 279 18.15 15.54 -31.67
C SER A 279 19.20 14.61 -31.04
N PHE A 280 18.88 13.95 -29.93
CA PHE A 280 19.79 12.99 -29.30
C PHE A 280 19.76 11.64 -30.02
N LYS A 281 18.57 11.17 -30.40
CA LYS A 281 18.37 9.95 -31.19
C LYS A 281 19.06 10.02 -32.55
N ASP A 282 18.85 11.10 -33.30
CA ASP A 282 19.40 11.29 -34.64
C ASP A 282 20.93 11.25 -34.61
N LYS A 283 21.57 11.82 -33.59
CA LYS A 283 23.03 11.74 -33.42
C LYS A 283 23.52 10.31 -33.19
N LEU A 284 22.79 9.51 -32.42
CA LEU A 284 23.13 8.10 -32.18
C LEU A 284 22.97 7.29 -33.47
N GLU A 285 21.87 7.51 -34.19
CA GLU A 285 21.60 6.84 -35.47
C GLU A 285 22.65 7.20 -36.52
N MET A 286 23.01 8.48 -36.64
CA MET A 286 24.08 8.95 -37.51
C MET A 286 25.43 8.29 -37.20
N LEU A 287 25.77 8.09 -35.92
CA LEU A 287 27.02 7.40 -35.57
C LEU A 287 27.00 5.93 -35.97
N ILE A 288 25.86 5.25 -35.82
CA ILE A 288 25.70 3.85 -36.18
C ILE A 288 25.74 3.70 -37.71
N GLU A 289 25.03 4.56 -38.45
CA GLU A 289 25.01 4.59 -39.91
C GLU A 289 26.42 4.86 -40.48
N ALA A 290 27.13 5.84 -39.93
CA ALA A 290 28.50 6.16 -40.34
C ALA A 290 29.47 4.99 -40.15
N GLU A 291 29.35 4.25 -39.05
CA GLU A 291 30.14 3.04 -38.79
C GLU A 291 29.83 1.94 -39.81
N GLU A 292 28.54 1.70 -40.09
CA GLU A 292 28.08 0.70 -41.06
C GLU A 292 28.51 1.01 -42.49
N LEU A 293 28.64 2.29 -42.83
CA LEU A 293 29.20 2.74 -44.10
C LEU A 293 30.72 2.53 -44.21
N GLY A 294 31.42 2.25 -43.10
CA GLY A 294 32.88 2.04 -43.07
C GLY A 294 33.67 3.31 -42.76
N GLY A 295 33.08 4.27 -42.03
CA GLY A 295 33.75 5.45 -41.50
C GLY A 295 34.02 6.58 -42.51
N LEU A 296 34.79 7.59 -42.08
CA LEU A 296 34.97 8.87 -42.79
C LEU A 296 35.38 8.74 -44.26
N ASN A 297 36.29 7.81 -44.58
CA ASN A 297 36.79 7.65 -45.95
C ASN A 297 35.69 7.23 -46.93
N LYS A 298 34.82 6.30 -46.54
CA LYS A 298 33.71 5.86 -47.38
C LYS A 298 32.61 6.92 -47.48
N ILE A 299 32.36 7.65 -46.40
CA ILE A 299 31.39 8.75 -46.39
C ILE A 299 31.83 9.85 -47.35
N ASN A 300 33.09 10.28 -47.29
CA ASN A 300 33.65 11.28 -48.21
C ASN A 300 33.60 10.81 -49.68
N GLY A 301 33.85 9.52 -49.93
CA GLY A 301 33.71 8.93 -51.26
C GLY A 301 32.26 8.96 -51.78
N LYS A 302 31.27 8.71 -50.92
CA LYS A 302 29.85 8.82 -51.26
C LYS A 302 29.42 10.26 -51.53
N ILE A 303 29.91 11.23 -50.74
CA ILE A 303 29.64 12.66 -50.96
C ILE A 303 30.12 13.07 -52.36
N GLY A 304 31.33 12.66 -52.76
CA GLY A 304 31.88 12.98 -54.09
C GLY A 304 31.15 12.31 -55.27
N ALA A 305 30.40 11.23 -55.02
CA ALA A 305 29.65 10.51 -56.04
C ALA A 305 28.15 10.88 -56.09
N ALA A 306 27.64 11.57 -55.06
CA ALA A 306 26.24 11.98 -54.99
C ALA A 306 25.97 13.16 -55.92
N THR A 307 24.85 13.11 -56.64
CA THR A 307 24.39 14.17 -57.54
C THR A 307 23.19 14.93 -56.99
N ASP A 308 22.51 14.37 -55.99
CA ASP A 308 21.38 14.98 -55.31
C ASP A 308 21.84 15.88 -54.14
N LEU A 309 21.40 17.13 -54.15
CA LEU A 309 21.78 18.14 -53.15
C LEU A 309 21.30 17.76 -51.75
N THR A 310 20.14 17.15 -51.62
CA THR A 310 19.59 16.71 -50.32
C THR A 310 20.41 15.56 -49.73
N GLU A 311 20.80 14.58 -50.54
CA GLU A 311 21.66 13.48 -50.12
C GLU A 311 23.07 13.97 -49.71
N ILE A 312 23.65 14.92 -50.46
CA ILE A 312 24.94 15.53 -50.11
C ILE A 312 24.87 16.18 -48.73
N GLN A 313 23.85 17.00 -48.46
CA GLN A 313 23.69 17.67 -47.17
C GLN A 313 23.52 16.68 -46.00
N ARG A 314 22.75 15.61 -46.20
CA ARG A 314 22.61 14.54 -45.19
C ARG A 314 23.95 13.86 -44.91
N LEU A 315 24.71 13.50 -45.95
CA LEU A 315 26.01 12.85 -45.80
C LEU A 315 27.06 13.77 -45.16
N GLU A 316 27.01 15.08 -45.42
CA GLU A 316 27.86 16.06 -44.74
C GLU A 316 27.52 16.14 -43.24
N MET A 317 26.24 16.19 -42.87
CA MET A 317 25.83 16.12 -41.46
C MET A 317 26.28 14.82 -40.78
N LEU A 318 26.13 13.70 -41.47
CA LEU A 318 26.58 12.38 -41.01
C LEU A 318 28.10 12.38 -40.76
N ARG A 319 28.89 12.89 -41.72
CA ARG A 319 30.34 13.03 -41.63
C ARG A 319 30.74 13.88 -40.43
N ASP A 320 30.16 15.07 -40.30
CA ASP A 320 30.54 16.04 -39.25
C ASP A 320 30.23 15.48 -37.85
N ASN A 321 29.09 14.79 -37.71
CA ASN A 321 28.73 14.12 -36.47
C ASN A 321 29.71 12.98 -36.13
N TYR A 322 30.08 12.16 -37.12
CA TYR A 322 31.02 11.06 -36.91
C TYR A 322 32.46 11.53 -36.69
N GLU A 323 32.91 12.60 -37.35
CA GLU A 323 34.22 13.21 -37.10
C GLU A 323 34.33 13.71 -35.65
N LYS A 324 33.26 14.31 -35.13
CA LYS A 324 33.23 14.86 -33.79
C LYS A 324 33.16 13.80 -32.68
N TYR A 325 32.39 12.74 -32.88
CA TYR A 325 32.05 11.79 -31.81
C TYR A 325 32.46 10.34 -32.07
N GLY A 326 32.75 9.95 -33.33
CA GLY A 326 33.01 8.56 -33.72
C GLY A 326 34.18 7.94 -32.95
N ASN A 327 35.30 8.66 -32.84
CA ASN A 327 36.48 8.15 -32.09
C ASN A 327 36.30 8.16 -30.56
N LEU A 328 35.28 8.86 -30.04
CA LEU A 328 35.02 8.98 -28.61
C LEU A 328 33.98 7.96 -28.11
N THR A 329 33.35 7.23 -29.04
CA THR A 329 32.21 6.36 -28.75
C THR A 329 32.44 4.98 -29.33
N ASN A 330 31.93 3.94 -28.66
CA ASN A 330 32.03 2.57 -29.14
C ASN A 330 30.72 2.19 -29.86
N PRO A 331 30.74 1.69 -31.11
CA PRO A 331 29.52 1.40 -31.88
C PRO A 331 28.53 0.46 -31.19
N ALA A 332 29.02 -0.60 -30.52
CA ALA A 332 28.16 -1.52 -29.76
C ALA A 332 27.50 -0.82 -28.56
N SER A 333 28.24 0.07 -27.90
CA SER A 333 27.70 0.89 -26.79
C SER A 333 26.68 1.91 -27.29
N THR A 334 26.93 2.55 -28.43
CA THR A 334 26.00 3.49 -29.09
C THR A 334 24.68 2.80 -29.45
N ARG A 335 24.73 1.60 -30.05
CA ARG A 335 23.53 0.77 -30.30
C ARG A 335 22.82 0.41 -28.99
N GLY A 336 23.56 0.06 -27.94
CA GLY A 336 23.01 -0.27 -26.63
C GLY A 336 22.27 0.91 -25.97
N VAL A 337 22.79 2.14 -26.11
CA VAL A 337 22.13 3.37 -25.66
C VAL A 337 20.89 3.66 -26.49
N LEU A 338 20.98 3.57 -27.82
CA LEU A 338 19.85 3.81 -28.73
C LEU A 338 18.70 2.84 -28.48
N TRP A 339 18.98 1.54 -28.27
CA TRP A 339 17.96 0.54 -27.96
C TRP A 339 17.20 0.87 -26.66
N ARG A 340 17.91 1.27 -25.60
CA ARG A 340 17.29 1.68 -24.32
C ARG A 340 16.47 2.95 -24.49
N LEU A 341 16.99 3.92 -25.24
CA LEU A 341 16.30 5.18 -25.54
C LEU A 341 14.98 4.92 -26.29
N ASN A 342 15.00 4.04 -27.29
CA ASN A 342 13.81 3.63 -28.04
C ASN A 342 12.83 2.82 -27.18
N SER A 343 13.33 1.98 -26.26
CA SER A 343 12.48 1.24 -25.31
C SER A 343 11.69 2.18 -24.40
N LEU A 344 12.35 3.19 -23.84
CA LEU A 344 11.70 4.22 -23.01
C LEU A 344 10.69 5.05 -23.82
N TYR A 345 11.05 5.43 -25.04
CA TYR A 345 10.15 6.17 -25.93
C TYR A 345 8.91 5.35 -26.29
N GLY A 346 9.08 4.05 -26.57
CA GLY A 346 7.97 3.13 -26.84
C GLY A 346 7.00 2.94 -25.67
N GLN A 347 7.45 3.23 -24.44
CA GLN A 347 6.59 3.27 -23.25
C GLN A 347 5.90 4.64 -23.05
N GLY A 348 6.12 5.61 -23.94
CA GLY A 348 5.50 6.94 -23.88
C GLY A 348 6.12 7.89 -22.85
N ILE A 349 7.22 7.51 -22.17
CA ILE A 349 7.75 8.30 -21.05
C ILE A 349 8.19 9.71 -21.45
N PHE A 350 8.58 9.92 -22.71
CA PHE A 350 9.00 11.23 -23.23
C PHE A 350 7.91 11.99 -24.00
N SER A 351 6.69 11.45 -24.05
CA SER A 351 5.59 12.01 -24.84
C SER A 351 4.84 13.14 -24.12
N TYR A 352 4.93 13.17 -22.79
CA TYR A 352 4.17 14.08 -21.92
C TYR A 352 5.09 14.80 -20.94
N ASN A 353 4.49 15.57 -20.03
CA ASN A 353 5.20 16.35 -19.02
C ASN A 353 4.55 16.21 -17.64
N ILE A 354 5.05 16.96 -16.66
CA ILE A 354 4.57 16.93 -15.28
C ILE A 354 3.72 18.16 -14.91
N ASP A 355 3.35 19.00 -15.88
CA ASP A 355 2.70 20.29 -15.64
C ASP A 355 1.34 20.11 -14.93
N ILE A 356 0.58 19.08 -15.33
CA ILE A 356 -0.67 18.68 -14.66
C ILE A 356 -0.46 18.28 -13.20
N ILE A 357 0.64 17.60 -12.87
CA ILE A 357 0.97 17.20 -11.49
C ILE A 357 1.18 18.46 -10.63
N PHE A 358 1.89 19.46 -11.16
CA PHE A 358 2.11 20.72 -10.45
C PHE A 358 0.80 21.46 -10.16
N GLU A 359 -0.11 21.51 -11.13
CA GLU A 359 -1.42 22.13 -10.95
C GLU A 359 -2.22 21.45 -9.85
N LEU A 360 -2.31 20.11 -9.90
CA LEU A 360 -3.05 19.32 -8.92
C LEU A 360 -2.49 19.46 -7.50
N ILE A 361 -1.16 19.41 -7.33
CA ILE A 361 -0.49 19.60 -6.04
C ILE A 361 -0.78 21.00 -5.49
N LYS A 362 -0.69 22.05 -6.30
CA LYS A 362 -0.99 23.43 -5.87
C LYS A 362 -2.44 23.60 -5.42
N ASN A 363 -3.35 22.82 -6.00
CA ASN A 363 -4.77 22.79 -5.64
C ASN A 363 -5.09 21.88 -4.43
N GLY A 364 -4.08 21.34 -3.73
CA GLY A 364 -4.31 20.51 -2.54
C GLY A 364 -4.78 19.09 -2.85
N LYS A 365 -4.63 18.62 -4.09
CA LYS A 365 -5.12 17.31 -4.52
C LYS A 365 -4.12 16.19 -4.29
N LEU A 366 -4.66 14.99 -4.16
CA LEU A 366 -3.91 13.73 -4.19
C LEU A 366 -3.75 13.27 -5.64
N VAL A 367 -2.52 12.96 -6.06
CA VAL A 367 -2.21 12.48 -7.40
C VAL A 367 -1.74 11.03 -7.31
N VAL A 368 -2.46 10.14 -7.99
CA VAL A 368 -2.13 8.70 -8.04
C VAL A 368 -1.41 8.42 -9.35
N LEU A 369 -0.15 7.99 -9.27
CA LEU A 369 0.68 7.67 -10.41
C LEU A 369 0.66 6.17 -10.65
N GLN A 370 0.10 5.77 -11.79
CA GLN A 370 -0.10 4.39 -12.18
C GLN A 370 0.83 3.98 -13.31
N GLY A 371 1.26 2.71 -13.28
CA GLY A 371 2.16 2.12 -14.27
C GLY A 371 2.90 0.91 -13.70
N SER A 372 3.75 0.29 -14.51
CA SER A 372 4.61 -0.79 -14.01
C SER A 372 5.56 -0.31 -12.91
N THR A 373 5.94 -1.19 -11.97
CA THR A 373 6.92 -0.86 -10.91
C THR A 373 8.20 -0.23 -11.47
N LYS A 374 8.68 -0.72 -12.62
CA LYS A 374 9.87 -0.20 -13.29
C LYS A 374 9.66 1.24 -13.78
N ILE A 375 8.57 1.52 -14.49
CA ILE A 375 8.33 2.87 -15.03
C ILE A 375 8.05 3.87 -13.91
N ILE A 376 7.33 3.46 -12.85
CA ILE A 376 7.08 4.30 -11.69
C ILE A 376 8.39 4.64 -10.98
N ASN A 377 9.29 3.68 -10.70
CA ASN A 377 10.56 3.95 -10.01
C ASN A 377 11.41 5.00 -10.75
N VAL A 378 11.42 4.89 -12.06
CA VAL A 378 12.16 5.76 -12.97
C VAL A 378 11.58 7.16 -13.01
N PHE A 379 10.27 7.25 -13.25
CA PHE A 379 9.55 8.52 -13.29
C PHE A 379 9.53 9.21 -11.93
N SER A 380 9.36 8.45 -10.84
CA SER A 380 9.33 8.97 -9.48
C SER A 380 10.68 9.56 -9.08
N THR A 381 11.80 8.96 -9.48
CA THR A 381 13.13 9.55 -9.21
C THR A 381 13.22 10.97 -9.73
N TYR A 382 12.86 11.19 -11.01
CA TYR A 382 12.84 12.51 -11.62
C TYR A 382 11.83 13.44 -10.95
N LEU A 383 10.58 12.98 -10.79
CA LEU A 383 9.49 13.77 -10.24
C LEU A 383 9.78 14.20 -8.81
N LEU A 384 10.09 13.25 -7.93
CA LEU A 384 10.31 13.50 -6.50
C LEU A 384 11.50 14.44 -6.29
N ALA A 385 12.60 14.26 -7.04
CA ALA A 385 13.73 15.19 -6.99
C ALA A 385 13.31 16.61 -7.36
N LYS A 386 12.58 16.77 -8.48
CA LYS A 386 12.11 18.08 -8.94
C LYS A 386 11.16 18.74 -7.94
N LEU A 387 10.15 18.02 -7.43
CA LEU A 387 9.21 18.55 -6.42
C LEU A 387 9.92 18.91 -5.11
N TYR A 388 10.83 18.05 -4.64
CA TYR A 388 11.57 18.26 -3.41
C TYR A 388 12.46 19.50 -3.49
N TYR A 389 13.25 19.65 -4.56
CA TYR A 389 14.12 20.81 -4.72
C TYR A 389 13.35 22.12 -4.90
N MET A 390 12.20 22.11 -5.60
CA MET A 390 11.34 23.30 -5.68
C MET A 390 10.81 23.71 -4.29
N ARG A 391 10.45 22.75 -3.45
CA ARG A 391 10.00 23.03 -2.08
C ARG A 391 11.16 23.51 -1.19
N LYS A 392 12.34 22.91 -1.32
CA LYS A 392 13.57 23.29 -0.62
C LYS A 392 13.98 24.72 -0.98
N GLU A 393 14.00 25.04 -2.27
CA GLU A 393 14.29 26.38 -2.79
C GLU A 393 13.33 27.43 -2.21
N TYR A 394 12.01 27.20 -2.29
CA TYR A 394 11.04 28.10 -1.66
C TYR A 394 11.31 28.34 -0.17
N ARG A 395 11.60 27.28 0.59
CA ARG A 395 11.87 27.39 2.03
C ARG A 395 13.18 28.12 2.34
N ASP A 396 14.21 27.89 1.54
CA ASP A 396 15.49 28.58 1.67
C ASP A 396 15.38 30.06 1.27
N GLU A 397 14.58 30.41 0.27
CA GLU A 397 14.28 31.80 -0.09
C GLU A 397 13.54 32.54 1.03
N ILE A 398 12.53 31.91 1.63
CA ILE A 398 11.83 32.46 2.79
C ILE A 398 12.78 32.65 3.98
N TYR A 399 13.71 31.72 4.21
CA TYR A 399 14.72 31.84 5.25
C TYR A 399 15.70 33.00 4.99
N ARG A 400 15.96 33.33 3.72
CA ARG A 400 16.78 34.48 3.30
C ARG A 400 15.99 35.80 3.26
N GLU A 401 14.76 35.81 3.77
CA GLU A 401 13.86 36.98 3.77
C GLU A 401 13.56 37.52 2.36
N ASN A 402 13.64 36.68 1.33
CA ASN A 402 13.25 37.07 -0.03
C ASN A 402 11.72 37.14 -0.15
N THR A 403 11.18 38.33 -0.41
CA THR A 403 9.74 38.58 -0.49
C THR A 403 9.11 38.13 -1.81
N ASP A 404 9.92 37.93 -2.86
CA ASP A 404 9.46 37.48 -4.19
C ASP A 404 9.45 35.95 -4.33
N ALA A 405 9.67 35.21 -3.23
CA ALA A 405 9.74 33.76 -3.23
C ALA A 405 8.44 33.11 -3.74
N LYS A 406 8.54 32.26 -4.76
CA LYS A 406 7.37 31.61 -5.36
C LYS A 406 6.89 30.47 -4.46
N PHE A 407 5.70 30.62 -3.90
CA PHE A 407 5.10 29.60 -3.03
C PHE A 407 5.04 28.22 -3.69
N PHE A 408 5.53 27.22 -2.96
CA PHE A 408 5.37 25.80 -3.27
C PHE A 408 4.86 25.07 -2.03
N PRO A 409 3.76 24.31 -2.08
CA PRO A 409 3.12 23.75 -0.89
C PRO A 409 3.93 22.61 -0.26
N PRO A 410 3.77 22.33 1.06
CA PRO A 410 4.21 21.07 1.64
C PRO A 410 3.42 19.91 1.03
N PHE A 411 4.02 18.72 0.96
CA PHE A 411 3.37 17.57 0.35
C PHE A 411 3.83 16.25 0.97
N VAL A 412 3.03 15.22 0.74
CA VAL A 412 3.29 13.85 1.20
C VAL A 412 3.61 12.97 0.00
N ILE A 413 4.61 12.10 0.14
CA ILE A 413 4.94 11.06 -0.83
C ILE A 413 4.54 9.73 -0.23
N VAL A 414 3.73 8.98 -0.96
CA VAL A 414 3.19 7.70 -0.54
C VAL A 414 3.61 6.64 -1.54
N THR A 415 4.10 5.52 -1.05
CA THR A 415 4.40 4.38 -1.90
C THR A 415 3.99 3.09 -1.23
N ASP A 416 3.31 2.24 -1.99
CA ASP A 416 3.12 0.86 -1.60
C ASP A 416 4.21 -0.03 -2.18
N GLU A 417 4.55 -1.08 -1.44
CA GLU A 417 5.76 -1.88 -1.67
C GLU A 417 7.05 -1.04 -1.77
N ALA A 418 7.23 -0.15 -0.78
CA ALA A 418 8.34 0.80 -0.67
C ALA A 418 9.74 0.17 -0.85
N HIS A 419 9.90 -1.12 -0.54
CA HIS A 419 11.15 -1.85 -0.74
C HIS A 419 11.58 -1.94 -2.22
N ASN A 420 10.65 -1.80 -3.18
CA ASN A 420 10.97 -1.71 -4.60
C ASN A 420 11.61 -0.36 -4.99
N PHE A 421 11.39 0.68 -4.18
CA PHE A 421 11.85 2.05 -4.42
C PHE A 421 13.05 2.44 -3.56
N ALA A 422 13.21 1.81 -2.39
CA ALA A 422 14.36 2.01 -1.52
C ALA A 422 14.81 0.69 -0.86
N PRO A 423 15.36 -0.25 -1.66
CA PRO A 423 15.77 -1.55 -1.16
C PRO A 423 17.05 -1.49 -0.31
N LYS A 424 17.15 -2.44 0.63
CA LYS A 424 18.36 -2.75 1.39
C LYS A 424 19.37 -3.50 0.53
N GLY A 425 20.65 -3.11 0.62
CA GLY A 425 21.78 -3.86 0.08
C GLY A 425 22.06 -3.71 -1.43
N TYR A 426 21.15 -3.13 -2.21
CA TYR A 426 21.41 -2.74 -3.59
C TYR A 426 20.90 -1.34 -3.87
N GLU A 427 21.40 -0.74 -4.95
CA GLU A 427 21.01 0.59 -5.39
C GLU A 427 19.76 0.53 -6.27
N SER A 428 18.89 1.53 -6.12
CA SER A 428 17.77 1.78 -7.02
C SER A 428 17.70 3.28 -7.31
N ALA A 429 17.11 3.66 -8.45
CA ALA A 429 17.11 5.05 -8.90
C ALA A 429 16.48 6.00 -7.86
N SER A 430 15.36 5.60 -7.26
CA SER A 430 14.62 6.43 -6.29
C SER A 430 15.18 6.40 -4.87
N LYS A 431 16.09 5.46 -4.54
CA LYS A 431 16.57 5.26 -3.17
C LYS A 431 17.29 6.49 -2.62
N SER A 432 18.15 7.11 -3.44
CA SER A 432 18.96 8.27 -3.02
C SER A 432 18.07 9.45 -2.60
N ILE A 433 17.10 9.81 -3.43
CA ILE A 433 16.18 10.91 -3.16
C ILE A 433 15.23 10.59 -1.99
N LEU A 434 14.72 9.36 -1.89
CA LEU A 434 13.89 8.96 -0.74
C LEU A 434 14.68 8.99 0.56
N ARG A 435 15.95 8.60 0.54
CA ARG A 435 16.84 8.69 1.70
C ARG A 435 17.12 10.13 2.09
N GLU A 436 17.42 11.02 1.13
CA GLU A 436 17.57 12.46 1.39
C GLU A 436 16.30 13.05 2.01
N ILE A 437 15.13 12.75 1.45
CA ILE A 437 13.84 13.21 1.99
C ILE A 437 13.58 12.63 3.38
N SER A 438 13.94 11.37 3.64
CA SER A 438 13.76 10.77 4.96
C SER A 438 14.54 11.53 6.05
N GLN A 439 15.74 12.03 5.71
CA GLN A 439 16.63 12.71 6.64
C GLN A 439 16.35 14.22 6.74
N GLU A 440 16.08 14.90 5.62
CA GLU A 440 15.96 16.37 5.56
C GLU A 440 14.52 16.87 5.35
N GLY A 441 13.61 16.02 4.86
CA GLY A 441 12.27 16.41 4.40
C GLY A 441 11.45 17.17 5.44
N ARG A 442 11.62 16.84 6.72
CA ARG A 442 10.99 17.52 7.87
C ARG A 442 11.23 19.04 7.87
N LYS A 443 12.45 19.50 7.55
CA LYS A 443 12.81 20.94 7.51
C LYS A 443 11.97 21.70 6.48
N TYR A 444 11.63 21.02 5.40
CA TYR A 444 10.95 21.60 4.25
C TYR A 444 9.45 21.27 4.22
N GLY A 445 8.94 20.39 5.09
CA GLY A 445 7.55 19.96 5.08
C GLY A 445 7.24 18.99 3.93
N VAL A 446 8.20 18.10 3.64
CA VAL A 446 8.02 16.97 2.72
C VAL A 446 8.06 15.70 3.56
N PHE A 447 6.98 14.93 3.51
CA PHE A 447 6.80 13.75 4.38
C PHE A 447 6.64 12.47 3.57
N LEU A 448 7.04 11.35 4.15
CA LEU A 448 6.96 10.02 3.54
C LEU A 448 5.92 9.16 4.26
N ILE A 449 5.13 8.41 3.49
CA ILE A 449 4.33 7.28 3.98
C ILE A 449 4.74 6.06 3.17
N LEU A 450 5.49 5.17 3.81
CA LEU A 450 6.11 4.02 3.15
C LEU A 450 5.44 2.73 3.63
N ALA A 451 4.70 2.08 2.74
CA ALA A 451 4.07 0.80 3.03
C ALA A 451 4.90 -0.35 2.42
N THR A 452 5.16 -1.41 3.19
CA THR A 452 5.87 -2.61 2.69
C THR A 452 5.48 -3.85 3.46
N GLN A 453 5.43 -5.00 2.78
CA GLN A 453 5.23 -6.27 3.45
C GLN A 453 6.46 -6.77 4.19
N ARG A 454 7.64 -6.30 3.78
CA ARG A 454 8.93 -6.73 4.33
C ARG A 454 9.74 -5.53 4.80
N PRO A 455 9.61 -5.10 6.07
CA PRO A 455 10.43 -4.04 6.62
C PRO A 455 11.93 -4.35 6.52
N THR A 456 12.33 -5.62 6.65
CA THR A 456 13.74 -6.05 6.51
C THR A 456 14.38 -5.78 5.14
N LEU A 457 13.57 -5.59 4.09
CA LEU A 457 14.05 -5.24 2.75
C LEU A 457 14.12 -3.74 2.50
N LEU A 458 13.55 -2.92 3.36
CA LEU A 458 13.62 -1.47 3.23
C LEU A 458 14.99 -0.98 3.71
N ASP A 459 15.49 0.10 3.12
CA ASP A 459 16.70 0.77 3.57
C ASP A 459 16.66 1.06 5.08
N GLU A 460 17.70 0.68 5.80
CA GLU A 460 17.76 0.81 7.27
C GLU A 460 17.72 2.27 7.71
N THR A 461 18.37 3.18 6.96
CA THR A 461 18.35 4.61 7.29
C THR A 461 16.94 5.15 7.13
N ILE A 462 16.26 4.80 6.05
CA ILE A 462 14.86 5.23 5.85
C ILE A 462 13.99 4.67 6.97
N THR A 463 14.09 3.38 7.28
CA THR A 463 13.27 2.70 8.30
C THR A 463 13.41 3.37 9.68
N ALA A 464 14.65 3.73 10.06
CA ALA A 464 14.94 4.43 11.31
C ALA A 464 14.37 5.86 11.36
N GLN A 465 14.17 6.52 10.22
CA GLN A 465 13.57 7.86 10.12
C GLN A 465 12.03 7.84 10.08
N LEU A 466 11.39 6.68 10.15
CA LEU A 466 9.93 6.56 10.24
C LEU A 466 9.52 6.65 11.72
N ASN A 467 9.09 7.82 12.18
CA ASN A 467 8.75 8.05 13.58
C ASN A 467 7.39 7.47 13.99
N THR A 468 6.46 7.34 13.04
CA THR A 468 5.21 6.62 13.27
C THR A 468 5.25 5.31 12.50
N LYS A 469 4.98 4.18 13.17
CA LYS A 469 4.99 2.85 12.56
C LYS A 469 3.66 2.16 12.86
N MET A 470 2.92 1.84 11.80
CA MET A 470 1.68 1.08 11.82
C MET A 470 1.98 -0.37 11.47
N ILE A 471 1.82 -1.26 12.45
CA ILE A 471 2.25 -2.66 12.37
C ILE A 471 1.02 -3.56 12.37
N PHE A 472 0.69 -4.05 11.19
CA PHE A 472 -0.34 -5.07 10.96
C PHE A 472 0.23 -6.47 11.17
N ARG A 473 -0.63 -7.49 11.01
CA ARG A 473 -0.23 -8.90 11.12
C ARG A 473 1.03 -9.20 10.30
N THR A 474 2.05 -9.72 10.97
CA THR A 474 3.27 -10.25 10.35
C THR A 474 3.73 -11.51 11.08
N VAL A 475 4.25 -12.47 10.31
CA VAL A 475 4.58 -13.83 10.81
C VAL A 475 6.07 -14.15 10.76
N ARG A 476 6.86 -13.38 10.00
CA ARG A 476 8.28 -13.66 9.80
C ARG A 476 9.09 -13.16 10.99
N ALA A 477 9.88 -14.05 11.60
CA ALA A 477 10.70 -13.72 12.77
C ALA A 477 11.62 -12.51 12.51
N SER A 478 12.33 -12.50 11.39
CA SER A 478 13.22 -11.39 11.03
C SER A 478 12.51 -10.04 10.90
N ASP A 479 11.29 -10.03 10.34
CA ASP A 479 10.50 -8.80 10.20
C ASP A 479 9.97 -8.35 11.57
N ILE A 480 9.52 -9.28 12.41
CA ILE A 480 9.10 -9.02 13.79
C ILE A 480 10.27 -8.44 14.61
N ASP A 481 11.48 -8.96 14.45
CA ASP A 481 12.65 -8.50 15.19
C ASP A 481 13.08 -7.10 14.74
N THR A 482 13.08 -6.81 13.44
CA THR A 482 13.27 -5.43 12.95
C THR A 482 12.20 -4.47 13.51
N ILE A 483 10.94 -4.90 13.56
CA ILE A 483 9.87 -4.08 14.15
C ILE A 483 10.12 -3.81 15.65
N LYS A 484 10.57 -4.82 16.41
CA LYS A 484 10.90 -4.66 17.84
C LYS A 484 12.05 -3.69 18.06
N GLU A 485 13.09 -3.76 17.25
CA GLU A 485 14.24 -2.85 17.33
C GLU A 485 13.83 -1.40 17.04
N GLU A 486 12.81 -1.22 16.21
CA GLU A 486 12.38 0.07 15.67
C GLU A 486 11.17 0.71 16.40
N THR A 487 10.60 0.04 17.41
CA THR A 487 9.34 0.45 18.09
C THR A 487 9.38 0.15 19.59
N ASP A 488 8.45 0.73 20.38
CA ASP A 488 8.29 0.40 21.81
C ASP A 488 7.42 -0.86 22.05
N LEU A 489 7.28 -1.75 21.05
CA LEU A 489 6.56 -3.00 21.24
C LEU A 489 7.33 -3.93 22.18
N ARG A 490 6.71 -4.30 23.30
CA ARG A 490 7.31 -5.27 24.22
C ARG A 490 7.25 -6.70 23.67
N ILE A 491 7.94 -7.61 24.35
CA ILE A 491 8.00 -9.04 23.99
C ILE A 491 6.60 -9.65 23.96
N GLU A 492 5.75 -9.31 24.94
CA GLU A 492 4.38 -9.81 25.08
C GLU A 492 3.49 -9.35 23.91
N GLU A 493 3.63 -8.10 23.47
CA GLU A 493 2.86 -7.54 22.34
C GLU A 493 3.36 -8.08 21.00
N SER A 494 4.68 -8.20 20.86
CA SER A 494 5.30 -8.74 19.64
C SER A 494 4.89 -10.18 19.36
N LYS A 495 4.67 -10.99 20.40
CA LYS A 495 4.13 -12.36 20.30
C LYS A 495 2.72 -12.41 19.71
N ARG A 496 1.98 -11.30 19.75
CA ARG A 496 0.63 -11.19 19.19
C ARG A 496 0.61 -10.83 17.71
N LEU A 497 1.68 -10.25 17.17
CA LEU A 497 1.76 -9.84 15.76
C LEU A 497 1.36 -10.94 14.77
N PRO A 498 1.75 -12.23 14.95
CA PRO A 498 1.33 -13.30 14.05
C PRO A 498 -0.18 -13.61 14.08
N TYR A 499 -0.84 -13.30 15.19
CA TYR A 499 -2.23 -13.68 15.47
C TYR A 499 -3.22 -12.52 15.34
N LEU A 500 -2.76 -11.33 14.93
CA LEU A 500 -3.63 -10.18 14.72
C LEU A 500 -4.70 -10.50 13.66
N GLN A 501 -5.91 -10.02 13.90
CA GLN A 501 -6.95 -10.08 12.88
C GLN A 501 -6.66 -9.07 11.77
N THR A 502 -7.17 -9.34 10.58
CA THR A 502 -7.09 -8.38 9.48
C THR A 502 -7.78 -7.07 9.88
N GLY A 503 -7.10 -5.94 9.67
CA GLY A 503 -7.57 -4.61 10.08
C GLY A 503 -7.20 -4.21 11.50
N ASP A 504 -6.70 -5.12 12.33
CA ASP A 504 -6.06 -4.78 13.61
C ASP A 504 -4.60 -4.37 13.38
N VAL A 505 -4.17 -3.33 14.10
CA VAL A 505 -2.86 -2.71 13.93
C VAL A 505 -2.33 -2.21 15.27
N PHE A 506 -1.02 -2.36 15.49
CA PHE A 506 -0.33 -1.58 16.52
C PHE A 506 0.21 -0.31 15.91
N ILE A 507 -0.18 0.85 16.44
CA ILE A 507 0.34 2.15 16.01
C ILE A 507 1.35 2.63 17.04
N SER A 508 2.63 2.52 16.70
CA SER A 508 3.73 3.08 17.49
C SER A 508 4.01 4.49 17.00
N SER A 509 3.88 5.50 17.86
CA SER A 509 4.17 6.90 17.51
C SER A 509 5.09 7.52 18.55
N SER A 510 6.18 8.13 18.10
CA SER A 510 7.10 8.87 18.99
C SER A 510 6.42 10.01 19.76
N GLU A 511 5.33 10.58 19.24
CA GLU A 511 4.58 11.65 19.92
C GLU A 511 3.93 11.16 21.22
N ARG A 512 3.36 9.94 21.19
CA ARG A 512 2.68 9.34 22.35
C ARG A 512 3.62 8.53 23.24
N GLY A 513 4.84 8.26 22.77
CA GLY A 513 5.85 7.47 23.48
C GLY A 513 5.49 5.99 23.67
N ARG A 514 4.40 5.50 23.07
CA ARG A 514 3.88 4.13 23.23
C ARG A 514 3.13 3.64 21.99
N SER A 515 2.99 2.31 21.90
CA SER A 515 2.19 1.64 20.88
C SER A 515 0.73 1.51 21.34
N SER A 516 -0.22 1.91 20.48
CA SER A 516 -1.65 1.72 20.73
C SER A 516 -2.18 0.55 19.91
N PHE A 517 -3.00 -0.31 20.50
CA PHE A 517 -3.71 -1.37 19.78
C PHE A 517 -5.01 -0.84 19.18
N VAL A 518 -5.07 -0.76 17.85
CA VAL A 518 -6.13 -0.05 17.11
C VAL A 518 -6.78 -0.99 16.11
N ARG A 519 -8.11 -0.89 15.94
CA ARG A 519 -8.80 -1.41 14.76
C ARG A 519 -9.02 -0.27 13.79
N VAL A 520 -8.45 -0.40 12.59
CA VAL A 520 -8.60 0.60 11.53
C VAL A 520 -10.09 0.73 11.17
N ARG A 521 -10.54 1.96 10.94
CA ARG A 521 -11.93 2.21 10.50
C ARG A 521 -12.18 1.58 9.13
N ALA A 522 -13.44 1.32 8.83
CA ALA A 522 -13.83 0.96 7.49
C ALA A 522 -13.56 2.13 6.51
N ALA A 523 -13.05 1.80 5.33
CA ALA A 523 -12.80 2.78 4.27
C ALA A 523 -14.12 3.30 3.69
N TYR A 524 -14.16 4.58 3.35
CA TYR A 524 -15.30 5.21 2.69
C TYR A 524 -15.38 4.87 1.20
N THR A 525 -14.32 4.32 0.64
CA THR A 525 -14.16 3.96 -0.77
C THR A 525 -13.83 2.47 -0.93
N LYS A 526 -14.14 1.89 -2.09
CA LYS A 526 -13.82 0.50 -2.46
C LYS A 526 -12.63 0.45 -3.42
N SER A 527 -11.82 -0.60 -3.30
CA SER A 527 -10.75 -0.88 -4.26
C SER A 527 -11.34 -1.42 -5.58
N PRO A 528 -10.81 -1.02 -6.74
CA PRO A 528 -11.33 -1.46 -8.05
C PRO A 528 -11.18 -2.97 -8.31
N HIS A 529 -10.14 -3.61 -7.76
CA HIS A 529 -9.85 -5.03 -8.00
C HIS A 529 -10.44 -5.94 -6.90
N THR A 530 -11.75 -5.86 -6.69
CA THR A 530 -12.44 -6.62 -5.63
C THR A 530 -13.15 -7.87 -6.12
N LEU A 531 -13.27 -8.09 -7.44
CA LEU A 531 -13.82 -9.34 -7.98
C LEU A 531 -12.81 -10.47 -7.76
N ASN A 532 -13.27 -11.51 -7.07
CA ASN A 532 -12.50 -12.74 -6.95
C ASN A 532 -12.33 -13.35 -8.35
N PRO A 533 -11.11 -13.72 -8.78
CA PRO A 533 -10.88 -14.30 -10.12
C PRO A 533 -11.73 -15.56 -10.41
N PHE A 534 -12.13 -16.31 -9.38
CA PHE A 534 -13.00 -17.47 -9.54
C PHE A 534 -14.48 -17.08 -9.71
N ASP A 535 -14.90 -15.98 -9.10
CA ASP A 535 -16.22 -15.40 -9.32
C ASP A 535 -16.26 -14.80 -10.73
N GLU A 536 -15.21 -14.09 -11.15
CA GLU A 536 -15.02 -13.61 -12.53
C GLU A 536 -15.09 -14.76 -13.54
N LEU A 537 -14.35 -15.84 -13.31
CA LEU A 537 -14.38 -17.04 -14.17
C LEU A 537 -15.78 -17.65 -14.24
N SER A 538 -16.47 -17.73 -13.10
CA SER A 538 -17.82 -18.29 -13.01
C SER A 538 -18.83 -17.39 -13.73
N GLN A 539 -18.72 -16.07 -13.55
CA GLN A 539 -19.58 -15.08 -14.17
C GLN A 539 -19.36 -15.04 -15.68
N ASN A 540 -18.12 -15.09 -16.15
CA ASN A 540 -17.78 -15.17 -17.58
C ASN A 540 -18.35 -16.44 -18.23
N LYS A 541 -18.32 -17.59 -17.53
CA LYS A 541 -19.00 -18.80 -18.00
C LYS A 541 -20.51 -18.60 -18.13
N VAL A 542 -21.14 -17.98 -17.13
CA VAL A 542 -22.58 -17.67 -17.15
C VAL A 542 -22.91 -16.70 -18.29
N ASP A 543 -22.11 -15.66 -18.49
CA ASP A 543 -22.30 -14.66 -19.54
C ASP A 543 -22.15 -15.29 -20.93
N ASN A 544 -21.12 -16.13 -21.16
CA ASN A 544 -20.96 -16.88 -22.41
C ASN A 544 -22.12 -17.84 -22.67
N LEU A 545 -22.63 -18.52 -21.64
CA LEU A 545 -23.80 -19.40 -21.77
C LEU A 545 -25.07 -18.61 -22.09
N ASN A 546 -25.25 -17.42 -21.47
CA ASN A 546 -26.37 -16.53 -21.76
C ASN A 546 -26.31 -15.95 -23.18
N GLU A 547 -25.12 -15.57 -23.66
CA GLU A 547 -24.92 -15.16 -25.06
C GLU A 547 -25.22 -16.31 -26.02
N PHE A 548 -24.73 -17.51 -25.73
CA PHE A 548 -25.04 -18.70 -26.53
C PHE A 548 -26.54 -18.98 -26.57
N TYR A 549 -27.23 -18.90 -25.42
CA TYR A 549 -28.68 -19.06 -25.36
C TYR A 549 -29.41 -18.08 -26.27
N LYS A 550 -29.09 -16.78 -26.22
CA LYS A 550 -29.70 -15.75 -27.08
C LYS A 550 -29.59 -16.07 -28.58
N VAL A 551 -28.47 -16.68 -29.00
CA VAL A 551 -28.22 -17.01 -30.40
C VAL A 551 -29.04 -18.23 -30.86
N ILE A 552 -29.31 -19.18 -29.97
CA ILE A 552 -30.10 -20.39 -30.28
C ILE A 552 -31.57 -20.25 -29.91
N GLU A 553 -31.94 -19.19 -29.20
CA GLU A 553 -33.26 -19.01 -28.59
C GLU A 553 -34.38 -19.09 -29.62
N ASP A 554 -34.22 -18.40 -30.76
CA ASP A 554 -35.19 -18.37 -31.87
C ASP A 554 -35.21 -19.65 -32.71
N LYS A 555 -34.22 -20.53 -32.49
CA LYS A 555 -34.06 -21.81 -33.20
C LYS A 555 -34.65 -22.98 -32.41
N LEU A 556 -34.96 -22.78 -31.12
CA LEU A 556 -35.66 -23.76 -30.29
C LEU A 556 -37.15 -23.81 -30.65
N PRO A 557 -37.80 -25.00 -30.66
CA PRO A 557 -37.23 -26.32 -30.31
C PRO A 557 -36.66 -27.08 -31.51
N PHE A 558 -35.54 -27.79 -31.31
CA PHE A 558 -34.91 -28.60 -32.37
C PHE A 558 -34.42 -29.98 -31.91
N SER A 559 -34.34 -30.92 -32.85
CA SER A 559 -33.87 -32.30 -32.63
C SER A 559 -32.36 -32.41 -32.81
N THR A 560 -31.73 -33.41 -32.17
CA THR A 560 -30.32 -33.74 -32.37
C THR A 560 -29.93 -34.00 -33.83
N VAL A 561 -30.87 -34.48 -34.66
CA VAL A 561 -30.65 -34.70 -36.10
C VAL A 561 -30.44 -33.38 -36.87
N SER A 562 -30.97 -32.27 -36.37
CA SER A 562 -30.91 -30.96 -37.02
C SER A 562 -29.72 -30.10 -36.56
N ILE A 563 -28.89 -30.59 -35.63
CA ILE A 563 -27.81 -29.80 -35.02
C ILE A 563 -26.81 -29.28 -36.05
N LEU A 564 -26.42 -30.07 -37.06
CA LEU A 564 -25.45 -29.62 -38.06
C LEU A 564 -25.96 -28.43 -38.87
N ASN A 565 -27.25 -28.43 -39.26
CA ASN A 565 -27.85 -27.32 -39.99
C ASN A 565 -27.96 -26.07 -39.11
N ILE A 566 -28.38 -26.25 -37.86
CA ILE A 566 -28.52 -25.16 -36.89
C ILE A 566 -27.15 -24.56 -36.56
N LEU A 567 -26.12 -25.39 -36.42
CA LEU A 567 -24.74 -24.94 -36.22
C LEU A 567 -24.24 -24.09 -37.40
N GLU A 568 -24.53 -24.49 -38.63
CA GLU A 568 -24.20 -23.69 -39.82
C GLU A 568 -24.93 -22.34 -39.85
N GLU A 569 -26.21 -22.31 -39.45
CA GLU A 569 -26.98 -21.07 -39.36
C GLU A 569 -26.47 -20.16 -38.24
N VAL A 570 -26.23 -20.72 -37.05
CA VAL A 570 -25.64 -20.00 -35.90
C VAL A 570 -24.30 -19.39 -36.28
N ASN A 571 -23.37 -20.15 -36.84
CA ASN A 571 -22.05 -19.65 -37.23
C ASN A 571 -22.06 -18.60 -38.36
N LYS A 572 -23.17 -18.48 -39.11
CA LYS A 572 -23.36 -17.40 -40.10
C LYS A 572 -23.90 -16.12 -39.48
N GLU A 573 -24.62 -16.23 -38.37
CA GLU A 573 -25.34 -15.12 -37.73
C GLU A 573 -24.63 -14.58 -36.48
N SER A 574 -23.74 -15.35 -35.85
CA SER A 574 -22.96 -14.93 -34.69
C SER A 574 -21.52 -14.51 -35.05
N ASP A 575 -20.98 -13.53 -34.32
CA ASP A 575 -19.56 -13.14 -34.39
C ASP A 575 -18.62 -14.22 -33.82
N THR A 576 -19.18 -15.21 -33.12
CA THR A 576 -18.46 -16.35 -32.52
C THR A 576 -18.68 -17.61 -33.36
N THR A 577 -17.61 -18.32 -33.70
CA THR A 577 -17.68 -19.61 -34.39
C THR A 577 -17.64 -20.75 -33.37
N TYR A 578 -18.66 -21.59 -33.36
CA TYR A 578 -18.76 -22.79 -32.51
C TYR A 578 -18.35 -24.03 -33.30
N SER A 579 -17.54 -24.90 -32.68
CA SER A 579 -17.36 -26.27 -33.17
C SER A 579 -18.58 -27.14 -32.80
N TYR A 580 -18.73 -28.30 -33.44
CA TYR A 580 -19.82 -29.22 -33.12
C TYR A 580 -19.79 -29.69 -31.65
N ASP A 581 -18.59 -29.97 -31.13
CA ASP A 581 -18.42 -30.41 -29.74
C ASP A 581 -18.70 -29.27 -28.75
N ASP A 582 -18.25 -28.05 -29.05
CA ASP A 582 -18.53 -26.87 -28.21
C ASP A 582 -20.03 -26.56 -28.15
N PHE A 583 -20.70 -26.64 -29.30
CA PHE A 583 -22.14 -26.42 -29.41
C PHE A 583 -22.92 -27.45 -28.57
N LEU A 584 -22.55 -28.73 -28.64
CA LEU A 584 -23.15 -29.78 -27.82
C LEU A 584 -22.88 -29.61 -26.33
N ASN A 585 -21.68 -29.20 -25.95
CA ASN A 585 -21.33 -28.96 -24.55
C ASN A 585 -22.13 -27.78 -23.98
N ASN A 586 -22.22 -26.66 -24.71
CA ASN A 586 -23.03 -25.53 -24.28
C ASN A 586 -24.52 -25.89 -24.16
N LEU A 587 -25.08 -26.72 -25.06
CA LEU A 587 -26.45 -27.23 -24.92
C LEU A 587 -26.64 -28.08 -23.67
N LYS A 588 -25.67 -28.95 -23.34
CA LYS A 588 -25.71 -29.72 -22.09
C LYS A 588 -25.64 -28.81 -20.87
N ASP A 589 -24.81 -27.78 -20.91
CA ASP A 589 -24.67 -26.82 -19.81
C ASP A 589 -25.95 -25.99 -19.63
N LEU A 590 -26.61 -25.57 -20.71
CA LEU A 590 -27.92 -24.91 -20.64
C LEU A 590 -29.00 -25.83 -20.02
N CYS A 591 -28.98 -27.13 -20.32
CA CYS A 591 -29.86 -28.11 -19.67
C CYS A 591 -29.55 -28.27 -18.18
N GLN A 592 -28.27 -28.35 -17.80
CA GLN A 592 -27.87 -28.50 -16.41
C GLN A 592 -28.22 -27.27 -15.56
N ASN A 593 -28.20 -26.08 -16.16
CA ASN A 593 -28.58 -24.82 -15.52
C ASN A 593 -30.09 -24.54 -15.56
N ASN A 594 -30.92 -25.49 -16.02
CA ASN A 594 -32.37 -25.35 -16.18
C ASN A 594 -32.77 -24.11 -17.01
N ILE A 595 -32.03 -23.80 -18.09
CA ILE A 595 -32.38 -22.74 -19.04
C ILE A 595 -33.20 -23.32 -20.21
N ILE A 596 -32.88 -24.55 -20.61
CA ILE A 596 -33.62 -25.33 -21.61
C ILE A 596 -33.85 -26.74 -21.08
N THR A 597 -34.85 -27.43 -21.61
CA THR A 597 -35.12 -28.84 -21.29
C THR A 597 -34.75 -29.74 -22.45
N LYS A 598 -34.24 -30.92 -22.12
CA LYS A 598 -33.99 -31.99 -23.08
C LYS A 598 -35.00 -33.10 -22.86
N THR A 599 -35.84 -33.36 -23.87
CA THR A 599 -36.84 -34.43 -23.85
C THR A 599 -36.41 -35.58 -24.77
N ASP A 600 -36.44 -36.80 -24.25
CA ASP A 600 -36.12 -38.01 -25.01
C ASP A 600 -37.39 -38.61 -25.64
N ASN A 601 -37.45 -38.66 -26.97
CA ASN A 601 -38.45 -39.43 -27.70
C ASN A 601 -37.82 -40.72 -28.27
N PHE A 602 -38.63 -41.73 -28.57
CA PHE A 602 -38.21 -43.08 -29.03
C PHE A 602 -37.22 -43.10 -30.24
N MET A 603 -37.08 -41.99 -30.97
CA MET A 603 -36.25 -41.86 -32.17
C MET A 603 -35.19 -40.75 -32.11
N SER A 604 -35.28 -39.77 -31.20
CA SER A 604 -34.34 -38.66 -31.10
C SER A 604 -34.51 -37.86 -29.82
N GLU A 605 -33.46 -37.17 -29.40
CA GLU A 605 -33.49 -36.21 -28.31
C GLU A 605 -33.88 -34.82 -28.88
N ARG A 606 -34.69 -34.05 -28.14
CA ARG A 606 -35.15 -32.72 -28.54
C ARG A 606 -34.84 -31.70 -27.43
N TYR A 607 -34.31 -30.55 -27.83
CA TYR A 607 -34.04 -29.41 -26.96
C TYR A 607 -35.16 -28.39 -27.11
N GLU A 608 -35.74 -27.95 -25.99
CA GLU A 608 -36.92 -27.09 -25.93
C GLU A 608 -36.75 -26.01 -24.85
N LYS A 609 -37.45 -24.87 -25.00
CA LYS A 609 -37.51 -23.87 -23.91
C LYS A 609 -38.29 -24.43 -22.72
N ILE A 610 -37.90 -24.05 -21.51
CA ILE A 610 -38.70 -24.33 -20.33
C ILE A 610 -39.88 -23.35 -20.35
N GLU A 611 -41.12 -23.86 -20.41
CA GLU A 611 -42.31 -23.03 -20.19
C GLU A 611 -42.39 -22.71 -18.69
N GLU A 612 -42.34 -21.41 -18.32
CA GLU A 612 -42.66 -20.98 -16.96
C GLU A 612 -44.17 -21.22 -16.72
N GLU A 613 -44.53 -22.05 -15.73
CA GLU A 613 -45.90 -22.21 -15.22
C GLU A 613 -46.37 -20.99 -14.41
#